data_AF-A0A2N9MT33-F1
#
_entry.id   AF-A0A2N9MT33-F1
#
_cell.length_a   1.000
_cell.length_b   1.000
_cell.length_c   1.000
_cell.angle_alpha   90.00
_cell.angle_beta   90.00
_cell.angle_gamma   90.00
#
_symmetry.space_group_name_H-M   'P 1'
#
loop_
_entity.id
_entity.type
_entity.pdbx_description
1 polymer ?
#
loop_
_entity_poly.entity_id
_entity_poly.type
_entity_poly.pdbx_seq_one_letter_code
_entity_poly.pdbx_strand_id
1 'polypeptide(L)'
;MTTERELREKLRKITALFEGATTMGERSAAAAAIDRVRKALAAMVQTEPAIEMQFTLADQWHRRLFAALCRRYGLHPYRYKRQRHTTVMVRVPRSFSDKTLWPEYLELTRALDEYLNEATERIIREEVYRDARDAPERAG
;
A
#
# COMPACT_ATOMS: atom_id res chain seq x y z
N MET A 1 16.56 -15.68 0.72
CA MET A 1 15.22 -15.60 1.31
C MET A 1 15.04 -14.24 1.92
N THR A 2 13.98 -13.53 1.54
CA THR A 2 13.67 -12.24 2.15
C THR A 2 13.23 -12.47 3.59
N THR A 3 13.97 -11.93 4.55
CA THR A 3 13.58 -11.96 5.96
C THR A 3 12.51 -10.89 6.22
N GLU A 4 11.71 -11.06 7.29
CA GLU A 4 10.75 -10.03 7.69
C GLU A 4 11.44 -8.69 8.00
N ARG A 5 12.67 -8.73 8.51
CA ARG A 5 13.49 -7.54 8.75
C ARG A 5 13.80 -6.80 7.44
N GLU A 6 14.27 -7.51 6.42
CA GLU A 6 14.57 -6.94 5.11
C GLU A 6 13.31 -6.39 4.43
N LEU A 7 12.18 -7.09 4.54
CA LEU A 7 10.89 -6.56 4.08
C LEU A 7 10.54 -5.24 4.79
N ARG A 8 10.61 -5.20 6.12
CA ARG A 8 10.34 -3.98 6.90
C ARG A 8 11.25 -2.82 6.49
N GLU A 9 12.52 -3.09 6.20
CA GLU A 9 13.47 -2.09 5.68
C GLU A 9 13.09 -1.63 4.26
N LYS A 10 12.71 -2.55 3.35
CA LYS A 10 12.24 -2.25 1.99
C LYS A 10 11.00 -1.35 2.02
N LEU A 11 10.00 -1.67 2.84
CA LEU A 11 8.78 -0.86 3.00
C LEU A 11 9.09 0.55 3.51
N ARG A 12 10.03 0.69 4.46
CA ARG A 12 10.47 2.02 4.94
C ARG A 12 11.14 2.84 3.84
N LYS A 13 11.98 2.21 3.01
CA LYS A 13 12.64 2.87 1.87
C LYS A 13 11.63 3.34 0.82
N ILE A 14 10.66 2.49 0.48
CA ILE A 14 9.56 2.85 -0.43
C ILE A 14 8.87 4.11 0.08
N THR A 15 8.41 4.11 1.33
CA THR A 15 7.72 5.30 1.86
C THR A 15 8.61 6.54 1.92
N ALA A 16 9.89 6.41 2.29
CA ALA A 16 10.80 7.56 2.32
C ALA A 16 10.96 8.24 0.93
N LEU A 17 10.93 7.46 -0.15
CA LEU A 17 10.96 7.99 -1.52
C LEU A 17 9.71 8.83 -1.82
N PHE A 18 8.52 8.35 -1.45
CA PHE A 18 7.26 9.07 -1.67
C PHE A 18 7.07 10.28 -0.75
N GLU A 19 7.67 10.26 0.45
CA GLU A 19 7.69 11.42 1.35
C GLU A 19 8.74 12.49 0.95
N GLY A 20 9.50 12.27 -0.13
CA GLY A 20 10.54 13.20 -0.58
C GLY A 20 11.67 13.34 0.45
N ALA A 21 12.00 12.26 1.16
CA ALA A 21 13.11 12.19 2.10
C ALA A 21 14.29 11.48 1.45
N THR A 22 15.28 12.25 0.96
CA THR A 22 16.56 11.72 0.45
C THR A 22 17.47 11.21 1.59
N THR A 23 17.14 11.49 2.85
CA THR A 23 17.96 11.14 4.02
C THR A 23 17.32 10.08 4.90
N MET A 24 18.00 8.94 5.05
CA MET A 24 17.75 7.96 6.11
C MET A 24 18.21 8.55 7.45
N GLY A 25 17.35 9.33 8.11
CA GLY A 25 17.49 9.72 9.52
C GLY A 25 16.44 9.02 10.38
N GLU A 26 16.78 8.68 11.62
CA GLU A 26 15.91 7.99 12.59
C GLU A 26 14.57 8.72 12.82
N ARG A 27 13.58 7.99 13.39
CA ARG A 27 12.15 8.33 13.65
C ARG A 27 11.71 9.80 13.59
N SER A 28 12.50 10.74 14.10
CA SER A 28 12.31 12.19 13.95
C SER A 28 12.18 12.64 12.48
N ALA A 29 12.99 12.08 11.57
CA ALA A 29 12.93 12.40 10.14
C ALA A 29 11.65 11.84 9.47
N ALA A 30 11.18 10.66 9.88
CA ALA A 30 9.94 10.07 9.36
C ALA A 30 8.70 10.87 9.81
N ALA A 31 8.66 11.32 11.07
CA ALA A 31 7.61 12.20 11.58
C ALA A 31 7.62 13.57 10.88
N ALA A 32 8.81 14.14 10.65
CA ALA A 32 8.92 15.38 9.88
C ALA A 32 8.54 15.19 8.39
N ALA A 33 8.83 14.03 7.81
CA ALA A 33 8.53 13.72 6.42
C ALA A 33 7.03 13.55 6.17
N ILE A 34 6.33 12.79 7.02
CA ILE A 34 4.88 12.64 6.94
C ILE A 34 4.15 13.98 7.14
N ASP A 35 4.64 14.83 8.04
CA ASP A 35 4.08 16.17 8.25
C ASP A 35 4.28 17.08 7.03
N ARG A 36 5.42 16.96 6.33
CA ARG A 36 5.64 17.68 5.05
C ARG A 36 4.62 17.25 4.00
N VAL A 37 4.39 15.94 3.84
CA VAL A 37 3.40 15.46 2.85
C VAL A 37 1.99 15.89 3.23
N ARG A 38 1.62 15.83 4.52
CA ARG A 38 0.32 16.33 5.00
C ARG A 38 0.13 17.81 4.73
N LYS A 39 1.16 18.64 4.96
CA LYS A 39 1.14 20.07 4.63
C LYS A 39 1.01 20.31 3.13
N ALA A 40 1.75 19.56 2.31
CA ALA A 40 1.66 19.65 0.85
C ALA A 40 0.25 19.27 0.36
N LEU A 41 -0.33 18.19 0.90
CA LEU A 41 -1.70 17.78 0.61
C LEU A 41 -2.72 18.86 1.04
N ALA A 42 -2.56 19.43 2.24
CA ALA A 42 -3.44 20.50 2.72
C ALA A 42 -3.36 21.75 1.83
N ALA A 43 -2.18 22.11 1.34
CA ALA A 43 -1.99 23.19 0.37
C ALA A 43 -2.63 22.86 -0.99
N MET A 44 -2.47 21.63 -1.48
CA MET A 44 -3.10 21.17 -2.72
C MET A 44 -4.62 21.28 -2.68
N VAL A 45 -5.26 20.94 -1.55
CA VAL A 45 -6.72 21.04 -1.38
C VAL A 45 -7.24 22.47 -1.53
N GLN A 46 -6.41 23.49 -1.30
CA GLN A 46 -6.80 24.90 -1.52
C GLN A 46 -6.84 25.27 -3.00
N THR A 47 -6.05 24.60 -3.83
CA THR A 47 -5.92 24.88 -5.27
C THR A 47 -6.68 23.90 -6.16
N GLU A 48 -6.86 22.67 -5.68
CA GLU A 48 -7.52 21.57 -6.38
C GLU A 48 -8.57 20.95 -5.45
N PRO A 49 -9.86 20.93 -5.86
CA PRO A 49 -10.91 20.39 -5.01
C PRO A 49 -10.69 18.90 -4.75
N ALA A 50 -10.82 18.49 -3.48
CA ALA A 50 -10.82 17.09 -3.11
C ALA A 50 -12.10 16.41 -3.63
N ILE A 51 -11.94 15.49 -4.58
CA ILE A 51 -13.04 14.70 -5.14
C ILE A 51 -13.15 13.35 -4.43
N GLU A 52 -14.35 12.80 -4.42
CA GLU A 52 -14.58 11.45 -3.93
C GLU A 52 -14.09 10.43 -4.97
N MET A 53 -13.16 9.56 -4.55
CA MET A 53 -12.58 8.52 -5.40
C MET A 53 -12.86 7.14 -4.81
N GLN A 54 -13.18 6.19 -5.69
CA GLN A 54 -13.43 4.79 -5.35
C GLN A 54 -12.24 3.93 -5.78
N PHE A 55 -11.75 3.10 -4.85
CA PHE A 55 -10.73 2.09 -5.08
C PHE A 55 -11.30 0.72 -4.75
N THR A 56 -11.20 -0.23 -5.69
CA THR A 56 -11.58 -1.64 -5.47
C THR A 56 -10.30 -2.46 -5.43
N LEU A 57 -10.03 -3.08 -4.28
CA LEU A 57 -8.79 -3.81 -4.03
C LEU A 57 -8.99 -5.32 -4.24
N ALA A 58 -7.87 -6.04 -4.43
CA ALA A 58 -7.88 -7.47 -4.71
C ALA A 58 -8.48 -8.29 -3.56
N ASP A 59 -8.11 -7.98 -2.31
CA ASP A 59 -8.55 -8.71 -1.13
C ASP A 59 -8.65 -7.84 0.13
N GLN A 60 -8.89 -8.48 1.28
CA GLN A 60 -9.02 -7.83 2.58
C GLN A 60 -7.71 -7.19 3.09
N TRP A 61 -6.55 -7.74 2.72
CA TRP A 61 -5.22 -7.31 3.17
C TRP A 61 -4.75 -6.10 2.37
N HIS A 62 -4.89 -6.16 1.04
CA HIS A 62 -4.71 -5.04 0.12
C HIS A 62 -5.56 -3.83 0.55
N ARG A 63 -6.84 -4.08 0.87
CA ARG A 63 -7.73 -3.05 1.41
C ARG A 63 -7.22 -2.47 2.74
N ARG A 64 -6.76 -3.31 3.67
CA ARG A 64 -6.23 -2.86 4.98
C ARG A 64 -4.96 -2.03 4.80
N LEU A 65 -4.07 -2.43 3.89
CA LEU A 65 -2.86 -1.70 3.53
C LEU A 65 -3.21 -0.31 2.97
N PHE A 66 -4.09 -0.27 1.96
CA PHE A 66 -4.52 0.99 1.36
C PHE A 66 -5.17 1.93 2.39
N ALA A 67 -6.07 1.40 3.23
CA ALA A 67 -6.70 2.20 4.28
C ALA A 67 -5.69 2.71 5.33
N ALA A 68 -4.67 1.93 5.67
CA ALA A 68 -3.60 2.37 6.56
C ALA A 68 -2.76 3.49 5.92
N LEU A 69 -2.46 3.38 4.62
CA LEU A 69 -1.75 4.41 3.87
C LEU A 69 -2.56 5.71 3.79
N CYS A 70 -3.86 5.64 3.51
CA CYS A 70 -4.73 6.81 3.57
C CYS A 70 -4.64 7.51 4.94
N ARG A 71 -4.79 6.75 6.03
CA ARG A 71 -4.70 7.31 7.40
C ARG A 71 -3.32 7.90 7.70
N ARG A 72 -2.25 7.30 7.17
CA ARG A 72 -0.89 7.85 7.27
C ARG A 72 -0.86 9.26 6.69
N TYR A 73 -1.42 9.47 5.50
CA TYR A 73 -1.53 10.80 4.89
C TYR A 73 -2.56 11.74 5.51
N GLY A 74 -3.24 11.35 6.60
CA GLY A 74 -4.29 12.16 7.22
C GLY A 74 -5.60 12.14 6.43
N LEU A 75 -5.73 11.24 5.45
CA LEU A 75 -6.97 11.01 4.72
C LEU A 75 -7.91 10.11 5.54
N HIS A 76 -9.20 10.25 5.27
CA HIS A 76 -10.25 9.52 5.98
C HIS A 76 -10.90 8.52 5.03
N PRO A 77 -10.43 7.25 4.98
CA PRO A 77 -11.05 6.23 4.15
C PRO A 77 -12.38 5.78 4.78
N TYR A 78 -13.40 5.62 3.93
CA TYR A 78 -14.72 5.12 4.33
C TYR A 78 -15.29 4.19 3.25
N ARG A 79 -16.50 3.69 3.46
CA ARG A 79 -17.22 2.84 2.52
C ARG A 79 -18.72 3.07 2.69
N TYR A 80 -19.46 3.10 1.59
CA TYR A 80 -20.92 3.16 1.64
C TYR A 80 -21.54 1.80 1.98
N LYS A 81 -22.79 1.82 2.46
CA LYS A 81 -23.58 0.61 2.63
C LYS A 81 -23.68 -0.11 1.28
N ARG A 82 -23.65 -1.46 1.30
CA ARG A 82 -23.76 -2.36 0.13
C ARG A 82 -22.60 -2.35 -0.87
N GLN A 83 -21.54 -1.56 -0.68
CA GLN A 83 -20.30 -1.73 -1.46
C GLN A 83 -19.57 -3.03 -1.10
N ARG A 84 -18.79 -3.59 -2.02
CA ARG A 84 -17.94 -4.77 -1.76
C ARG A 84 -17.01 -4.49 -0.57
N HIS A 85 -16.70 -5.51 0.22
CA HIS A 85 -15.84 -5.33 1.40
C HIS A 85 -14.45 -4.83 1.04
N THR A 86 -13.96 -5.13 -0.17
CA THR A 86 -12.67 -4.67 -0.72
C THR A 86 -12.71 -3.25 -1.30
N THR A 87 -13.84 -2.54 -1.22
CA THR A 87 -13.94 -1.16 -1.70
C THR A 87 -13.55 -0.16 -0.61
N VAL A 88 -12.76 0.86 -1.00
CA VAL A 88 -12.41 2.02 -0.19
C VAL A 88 -12.78 3.29 -0.94
N MET A 89 -13.53 4.17 -0.29
CA MET A 89 -13.79 5.53 -0.71
C MET A 89 -12.88 6.49 0.03
N VAL A 90 -12.34 7.50 -0.65
CA VAL A 90 -11.56 8.57 -0.02
C VAL A 90 -11.76 9.88 -0.76
N ARG A 91 -11.81 11.00 -0.03
CA ARG A 91 -11.79 12.33 -0.64
C ARG A 91 -10.36 12.84 -0.71
N VAL A 92 -9.88 13.10 -1.91
CA VAL A 92 -8.48 13.48 -2.16
C VAL A 92 -8.37 14.27 -3.47
N PRO A 93 -7.42 15.22 -3.61
CA PRO A 93 -7.10 15.79 -4.91
C PRO A 93 -6.67 14.69 -5.89
N ARG A 94 -7.15 14.76 -7.14
CA ARG A 94 -6.84 13.74 -8.15
C ARG A 94 -5.34 13.69 -8.41
N SER A 95 -4.68 14.85 -8.47
CA SER A 95 -3.24 14.90 -8.69
C SER A 95 -2.43 14.18 -7.60
N PHE A 96 -2.82 14.30 -6.33
CA PHE A 96 -2.17 13.59 -5.23
C PHE A 96 -2.42 12.08 -5.29
N SER A 97 -3.64 11.68 -5.64
CA SER A 97 -3.96 10.26 -5.87
C SER A 97 -3.03 9.66 -6.93
N ASP A 98 -2.99 10.29 -8.10
CA ASP A 98 -2.35 9.73 -9.29
C ASP A 98 -0.81 9.77 -9.20
N LYS A 99 -0.24 10.75 -8.49
CA LYS A 99 1.22 10.94 -8.39
C LYS A 99 1.86 10.39 -7.12
N THR A 100 1.08 10.12 -6.07
CA THR A 100 1.64 9.77 -4.76
C THR A 100 0.91 8.60 -4.13
N LEU A 101 -0.37 8.75 -3.80
CA LEU A 101 -1.09 7.76 -3.00
C LEU A 101 -1.18 6.39 -3.71
N TRP A 102 -1.61 6.38 -4.97
CA TRP A 102 -1.79 5.13 -5.71
C TRP A 102 -0.46 4.48 -6.10
N PRO A 103 0.54 5.22 -6.65
CA PRO A 103 1.85 4.64 -6.92
C PRO A 103 2.55 4.06 -5.67
N GLU A 104 2.51 4.74 -4.52
CA GLU A 104 3.12 4.18 -3.30
C GLU A 104 2.43 2.89 -2.87
N TYR A 105 1.09 2.86 -2.92
CA TYR A 105 0.34 1.64 -2.62
C TYR A 105 0.78 0.47 -3.51
N LEU A 106 0.99 0.70 -4.82
CA LEU A 106 1.44 -0.34 -5.75
C LEU A 106 2.85 -0.85 -5.41
N GLU A 107 3.77 0.03 -5.02
CA GLU A 107 5.12 -0.38 -4.60
C GLU A 107 5.09 -1.17 -3.28
N LEU A 108 4.30 -0.71 -2.31
CA LEU A 108 4.12 -1.41 -1.04
C LEU A 108 3.48 -2.79 -1.23
N THR A 109 2.45 -2.90 -2.08
CA THR A 109 1.78 -4.17 -2.33
C THR A 109 2.70 -5.15 -3.03
N ARG A 110 3.44 -4.69 -4.06
CA ARG A 110 4.41 -5.53 -4.77
C ARG A 110 5.45 -6.13 -3.81
N ALA A 111 6.00 -5.32 -2.90
CA ALA A 111 6.98 -5.79 -1.93
C ALA A 111 6.41 -6.78 -0.92
N LEU A 112 5.15 -6.58 -0.49
CA LEU A 112 4.45 -7.49 0.42
C LEU A 112 4.10 -8.81 -0.26
N ASP A 113 3.55 -8.76 -1.47
CA ASP A 113 3.15 -9.93 -2.25
C ASP A 113 4.37 -10.80 -2.57
N GLU A 114 5.50 -10.21 -2.96
CA GLU A 114 6.75 -10.93 -3.20
C GLU A 114 7.19 -11.73 -1.97
N TYR A 115 7.19 -11.10 -0.78
CA TYR A 115 7.54 -11.77 0.47
C TYR A 115 6.54 -12.86 0.86
N LEU A 116 5.24 -12.58 0.75
CA LEU A 116 4.20 -13.52 1.14
C LEU A 116 4.16 -14.73 0.22
N ASN A 117 4.36 -14.54 -1.09
CA ASN A 117 4.43 -15.63 -2.05
C ASN A 117 5.65 -16.52 -1.76
N GLU A 118 6.84 -15.94 -1.59
CA GLU A 118 8.05 -16.69 -1.23
C GLU A 118 7.86 -17.51 0.06
N ALA A 119 7.30 -16.87 1.09
CA ALA A 119 7.05 -17.54 2.37
C ALA A 119 6.01 -18.66 2.25
N THR A 120 4.94 -18.44 1.49
CA THR A 120 3.83 -19.39 1.30
C THR A 120 4.27 -20.60 0.48
N GLU A 121 4.96 -20.38 -0.65
CA GLU A 121 5.48 -21.46 -1.49
C GLU A 121 6.41 -22.39 -0.71
N ARG A 122 7.27 -21.81 0.13
CA ARG A 122 8.17 -22.58 1.00
C ARG A 122 7.39 -23.44 1.99
N ILE A 123 6.44 -22.84 2.73
CA ILE A 123 5.64 -23.57 3.72
C ILE A 123 4.88 -24.72 3.04
N ILE A 124 4.28 -24.48 1.87
CA ILE A 124 3.60 -25.54 1.12
C ILE A 124 4.57 -26.66 0.76
N ARG A 125 5.75 -26.31 0.21
CA ARG A 125 6.75 -27.29 -0.23
C ARG A 125 7.33 -28.12 0.91
N GLU A 126 7.59 -27.49 2.05
CA GLU A 126 8.29 -28.09 3.19
C GLU A 126 7.33 -28.84 4.12
N GLU A 127 6.15 -28.28 4.39
CA GLU A 127 5.24 -28.77 5.45
C GLU A 127 4.00 -29.49 4.91
N VAL A 128 3.58 -29.19 3.68
CA VAL A 128 2.37 -29.80 3.09
C VAL A 128 2.76 -30.92 2.13
N TYR A 129 3.40 -30.56 1.01
CA TYR A 129 3.87 -31.52 0.02
C TYR A 129 4.88 -30.88 -0.94
N ARG A 130 5.93 -31.65 -1.31
CA ARG A 130 7.03 -31.16 -2.15
C ARG A 130 6.59 -30.69 -3.54
N ASP A 131 5.55 -31.30 -4.09
CA ASP A 131 4.96 -30.89 -5.36
C ASP A 131 3.94 -29.77 -5.12
N ALA A 132 4.42 -28.54 -5.23
CA ALA A 132 3.63 -27.31 -5.11
C ALA A 132 3.36 -26.68 -6.48
N ARG A 133 3.36 -27.47 -7.57
CA ARG A 133 3.04 -26.96 -8.91
C ARG A 133 1.56 -26.60 -9.00
N ASP A 134 1.25 -25.54 -9.74
CA ASP A 134 -0.12 -25.19 -10.05
C ASP A 134 -0.82 -26.29 -10.85
N ALA A 135 -2.15 -26.33 -10.71
CA ALA A 135 -2.98 -27.30 -11.42
C ALA A 135 -2.86 -27.08 -12.94
N PRO A 136 -2.72 -28.16 -13.73
CA PRO A 136 -2.67 -28.03 -15.19
C PRO A 136 -4.02 -27.56 -15.71
N GLU A 137 -3.99 -26.57 -16.61
CA GLU A 137 -5.18 -26.15 -17.35
C GLU A 137 -5.64 -27.28 -18.30
N ARG A 138 -6.95 -27.52 -18.37
CA ARG A 138 -7.57 -28.50 -19.29
C ARG A 138 -8.76 -27.85 -19.99
N ALA A 139 -8.85 -28.03 -21.30
CA ALA A 139 -10.06 -27.69 -22.05
C ALA A 139 -11.19 -28.69 -21.69
N GLY A 140 -12.41 -28.17 -21.53
CA GLY A 140 -13.61 -28.93 -21.20
C GLY A 140 -14.41 -29.37 -22.42
#